data_AF-A0A6I7ZET7-F1
#
_entry.id   AF-A0A6I7ZET7-F1
#
_cell.length_a   1.000
_cell.length_b   1.000
_cell.length_c   1.000
_cell.angle_alpha   90.00
_cell.angle_beta   90.00
_cell.angle_gamma   90.00
#
_symmetry.space_group_name_H-M   'P 1'
#
loop_
_entity.id
_entity.type
_entity.pdbx_description
1 polymer ?
#
loop_
_entity_poly.entity_id
_entity_poly.type
_entity_poly.pdbx_seq_one_letter_code
_entity_poly.pdbx_strand_id
1 'polypeptide(L)'
;MKKEKKFVKDLQKAFNTGVSFMLPSVVVGGIFLAVALATGKATDAGMEITSPFMQNLNDLGAAGFAMMIPLLSGYIANSLAGKPGLVPGMILGFVANNPIGAGQVKTGFLGAMIMGVAAGYFVRWCKTWKVPSTIKTIMPILIVPVVTTFVLGMFYIYVISVPIGVAMDWLVEVLGQMQGGSALILGLILGAMTAVDMGGPINKTATAFTLALMAEGVYGPNGAHRIACAIPPLAMAISTFVDRKKYTAEDKDLGISAFFMSLIGITEGAIPFAAKDIKRVLPAIIIGSAVGGAMGMATGVEALVPHGGFIILPVVNGKLWYALSIIVGAVISAGILHFTKPSLVDEKSQEKKSDATEQAEVAK
;
A
#
# COMPACT_ATOMS: atom_id res chain seq x y z
N MET A 1 -12.34 -13.60 -26.32
CA MET A 1 -13.08 -13.68 -25.03
C MET A 1 -12.49 -14.62 -23.95
N LYS A 2 -12.49 -15.96 -24.07
CA LYS A 2 -12.01 -16.84 -22.95
C LYS A 2 -10.50 -16.72 -22.67
N LYS A 3 -9.66 -16.58 -23.71
CA LYS A 3 -8.19 -16.40 -23.58
C LYS A 3 -7.81 -15.02 -23.01
N GLU A 4 -8.45 -13.95 -23.45
CA GLU A 4 -8.24 -12.59 -22.90
C GLU A 4 -8.64 -12.51 -21.42
N LYS A 5 -9.80 -13.08 -21.05
CA LYS A 5 -10.21 -13.17 -19.65
C LYS A 5 -9.21 -13.94 -18.78
N LYS A 6 -8.49 -14.92 -19.35
CA LYS A 6 -7.44 -15.66 -18.64
C LYS A 6 -6.15 -14.82 -18.51
N PHE A 7 -5.73 -14.15 -19.57
CA PHE A 7 -4.54 -13.28 -19.54
C PHE A 7 -4.67 -12.15 -18.51
N VAL A 8 -5.81 -11.45 -18.50
CA VAL A 8 -6.07 -10.37 -17.53
C VAL A 8 -6.06 -10.90 -16.10
N LYS A 9 -6.68 -12.06 -15.85
CA LYS A 9 -6.68 -12.69 -14.52
C LYS A 9 -5.27 -13.12 -14.07
N ASP A 10 -4.48 -13.67 -14.98
CA ASP A 10 -3.09 -14.06 -14.70
C ASP A 10 -2.25 -12.83 -14.32
N LEU A 11 -2.40 -11.71 -15.05
CA LEU A 11 -1.72 -10.45 -14.72
C LEU A 11 -2.17 -9.85 -13.39
N GLN A 12 -3.49 -9.76 -13.15
CA GLN A 12 -4.02 -9.26 -11.87
C GLN A 12 -3.49 -10.07 -10.70
N LYS A 13 -3.49 -11.41 -10.83
CA LYS A 13 -2.90 -12.29 -9.82
C LYS A 13 -1.41 -12.02 -9.66
N ALA A 14 -0.67 -11.87 -10.75
CA ALA A 14 0.77 -11.63 -10.71
C ALA A 14 1.13 -10.32 -10.00
N PHE A 15 0.45 -9.22 -10.32
CA PHE A 15 0.65 -7.93 -9.65
C PHE A 15 0.28 -7.99 -8.16
N ASN A 16 -0.89 -8.56 -7.82
CA ASN A 16 -1.29 -8.71 -6.42
C ASN A 16 -0.31 -9.58 -5.62
N THR A 17 0.26 -10.60 -6.26
CA THR A 17 1.32 -11.44 -5.67
C THR A 17 2.56 -10.59 -5.42
N GLY A 18 3.07 -9.89 -6.45
CA GLY A 18 4.24 -9.03 -6.34
C GLY A 18 4.11 -7.99 -5.21
N VAL A 19 2.99 -7.27 -5.17
CA VAL A 19 2.72 -6.28 -4.12
C VAL A 19 2.72 -6.93 -2.73
N SER A 20 2.02 -8.06 -2.57
CA SER A 20 1.92 -8.72 -1.26
C SER A 20 3.27 -9.21 -0.73
N PHE A 21 4.18 -9.64 -1.61
CA PHE A 21 5.51 -10.10 -1.20
C PHE A 21 6.55 -8.97 -1.07
N MET A 22 6.35 -7.79 -1.68
CA MET A 22 7.22 -6.64 -1.40
C MET A 22 6.87 -5.94 -0.08
N LEU A 23 5.59 -5.94 0.33
CA LEU A 23 5.12 -5.20 1.51
C LEU A 23 5.88 -5.50 2.82
N PRO A 24 6.21 -6.76 3.16
CA PRO A 24 7.01 -7.03 4.36
C PRO A 24 8.37 -6.31 4.38
N SER A 25 9.04 -6.22 3.23
CA SER A 25 10.31 -5.48 3.09
C SER A 25 10.12 -3.99 3.32
N VAL A 26 9.02 -3.45 2.80
CA VAL A 26 8.62 -2.05 2.97
C VAL A 26 8.29 -1.74 4.43
N VAL A 27 7.63 -2.64 5.14
CA VAL A 27 7.30 -2.48 6.58
C VAL A 27 8.57 -2.44 7.43
N VAL A 28 9.47 -3.42 7.25
CA VAL A 28 10.76 -3.44 7.97
C VAL A 28 11.57 -2.19 7.64
N GLY A 29 11.71 -1.87 6.35
CA GLY A 29 12.44 -0.69 5.88
C GLY A 29 11.87 0.62 6.46
N GLY A 30 10.57 0.80 6.36
CA GLY A 30 9.88 2.02 6.78
C GLY A 30 9.92 2.25 8.29
N ILE A 31 9.75 1.20 9.11
CA ILE A 31 9.82 1.34 10.58
C ILE A 31 11.24 1.68 11.01
N PHE A 32 12.25 1.00 10.47
CA PHE A 32 13.66 1.27 10.82
C PHE A 32 14.09 2.67 10.39
N LEU A 33 13.73 3.09 9.17
CA LEU A 33 13.94 4.47 8.71
C LEU A 33 13.24 5.47 9.64
N ALA A 34 11.96 5.24 9.99
CA ALA A 34 11.21 6.14 10.85
C ALA A 34 11.86 6.31 12.23
N VAL A 35 12.25 5.22 12.88
CA VAL A 35 12.89 5.24 14.21
C VAL A 35 14.26 5.90 14.15
N ALA A 36 15.08 5.54 13.16
CA ALA A 36 16.43 6.08 13.02
C ALA A 36 16.40 7.59 12.78
N LEU A 37 15.60 8.03 11.80
CA LEU A 37 15.45 9.43 11.46
C LEU A 37 14.79 10.22 12.59
N ALA A 38 13.88 9.64 13.39
CA ALA A 38 13.28 10.34 14.53
C ALA A 38 14.31 10.83 15.57
N THR A 39 15.50 10.23 15.62
CA THR A 39 16.61 10.67 16.48
C THR A 39 17.54 11.68 15.81
N GLY A 40 17.35 11.94 14.52
CA GLY A 40 18.15 12.85 13.73
C GLY A 40 17.91 14.32 14.08
N LYS A 41 18.91 15.14 13.81
CA LYS A 41 18.82 16.60 13.87
C LYS A 41 18.56 17.13 12.47
N ALA A 42 17.59 18.02 12.32
CA ALA A 42 17.36 18.69 11.06
C ALA A 42 18.54 19.63 10.75
N THR A 43 19.11 19.49 9.55
CA THR A 43 20.13 20.35 8.98
C THR A 43 19.69 20.80 7.58
N ASP A 44 20.42 21.73 6.98
CA ASP A 44 20.14 22.21 5.61
C ASP A 44 20.26 21.10 4.55
N ALA A 45 20.95 19.99 4.87
CA ALA A 45 21.12 18.83 4.01
C ALA A 45 20.11 17.68 4.30
N GLY A 46 19.23 17.83 5.29
CA GLY A 46 18.24 16.83 5.70
C GLY A 46 18.35 16.43 7.17
N MET A 47 17.85 15.24 7.51
CA MET A 47 17.96 14.70 8.88
C MET A 47 19.31 14.01 9.08
N GLU A 48 20.17 14.61 9.90
CA GLU A 48 21.47 14.06 10.24
C GLU A 48 21.36 13.16 11.48
N ILE A 49 21.69 11.88 11.34
CA ILE A 49 21.66 10.91 12.44
C ILE A 49 23.03 10.87 13.11
N THR A 50 23.11 11.34 14.35
CA THR A 50 24.41 11.49 15.05
C THR A 50 24.86 10.22 15.79
N SER A 51 23.96 9.26 16.03
CA SER A 51 24.28 8.02 16.74
C SER A 51 24.72 6.92 15.77
N PRO A 52 25.90 6.29 15.94
CA PRO A 52 26.33 5.18 15.08
C PRO A 52 25.34 4.00 15.04
N PHE A 53 24.69 3.70 16.17
CA PHE A 53 23.67 2.66 16.23
C PHE A 53 22.45 3.02 15.37
N MET A 54 22.00 4.27 15.44
CA MET A 54 20.86 4.73 14.64
C MET A 54 21.21 4.86 13.17
N GLN A 55 22.47 5.19 12.84
CA GLN A 55 22.94 5.15 11.45
C GLN A 55 22.89 3.72 10.89
N ASN A 56 23.38 2.73 11.64
CA ASN A 56 23.27 1.32 11.23
C ASN A 56 21.80 0.90 11.07
N LEU A 57 20.90 1.38 11.94
CA LEU A 57 19.46 1.13 11.82
C LEU A 57 18.86 1.77 10.57
N ASN A 58 19.29 3.00 10.23
CA ASN A 58 18.91 3.70 9.00
C ASN A 58 19.38 2.92 7.76
N ASP A 59 20.60 2.41 7.77
CA ASP A 59 21.17 1.64 6.64
C ASP A 59 20.42 0.32 6.44
N LEU A 60 20.04 -0.37 7.53
CA LEU A 60 19.15 -1.54 7.47
C LEU A 60 17.77 -1.17 6.90
N GLY A 61 17.24 -0.01 7.31
CA GLY A 61 15.97 0.51 6.80
C GLY A 61 16.03 0.80 5.29
N ALA A 62 17.09 1.45 4.84
CA ALA A 62 17.36 1.76 3.44
C ALA A 62 17.52 0.48 2.59
N ALA A 63 18.22 -0.53 3.11
CA ALA A 63 18.34 -1.83 2.45
C ALA A 63 16.96 -2.52 2.30
N GLY A 64 16.13 -2.51 3.35
CA GLY A 64 14.77 -3.04 3.29
C GLY A 64 13.89 -2.32 2.25
N PHE A 65 14.03 -1.00 2.13
CA PHE A 65 13.33 -0.23 1.12
C PHE A 65 13.86 -0.52 -0.30
N ALA A 66 15.18 -0.60 -0.50
CA ALA A 66 15.80 -0.92 -1.78
C ALA A 66 15.38 -2.29 -2.34
N MET A 67 15.07 -3.25 -1.46
CA MET A 67 14.60 -4.58 -1.84
C MET A 67 13.14 -4.63 -2.32
N MET A 68 12.34 -3.58 -2.14
CA MET A 68 10.92 -3.62 -2.48
C MET A 68 10.68 -3.87 -3.98
N ILE A 69 11.44 -3.21 -4.87
CA ILE A 69 11.26 -3.30 -6.32
C ILE A 69 11.78 -4.64 -6.88
N PRO A 70 12.96 -5.14 -6.48
CA PRO A 70 13.38 -6.51 -6.79
C PRO A 70 12.35 -7.56 -6.35
N LEU A 71 11.82 -7.46 -5.13
CA LEU A 71 10.81 -8.41 -4.63
C LEU A 71 9.52 -8.33 -5.46
N LEU A 72 9.02 -7.13 -5.75
CA LEU A 72 7.85 -6.93 -6.60
C LEU A 72 8.01 -7.65 -7.94
N SER A 73 9.07 -7.35 -8.69
CA SER A 73 9.32 -7.91 -10.02
C SER A 73 9.53 -9.42 -9.98
N GLY A 74 10.33 -9.91 -9.02
CA GLY A 74 10.58 -11.33 -8.81
C GLY A 74 9.30 -12.12 -8.53
N TYR A 75 8.44 -11.60 -7.66
CA TYR A 75 7.20 -12.29 -7.30
C TYR A 75 6.10 -12.16 -8.36
N ILE A 76 6.11 -11.12 -9.20
CA ILE A 76 5.33 -11.09 -10.46
C ILE A 76 5.77 -12.25 -11.37
N ALA A 77 7.06 -12.37 -11.65
CA ALA A 77 7.61 -13.40 -12.51
C ALA A 77 7.35 -14.82 -11.96
N ASN A 78 7.51 -14.99 -10.65
CA ASN A 78 7.22 -16.24 -9.95
C ASN A 78 5.72 -16.59 -9.96
N SER A 79 4.83 -15.61 -9.88
CA SER A 79 3.39 -15.88 -9.98
C SER A 79 3.00 -16.43 -11.37
N LEU A 80 3.68 -15.97 -12.42
CA LEU A 80 3.44 -16.39 -13.81
C LEU A 80 4.14 -17.71 -14.18
N ALA A 81 5.33 -17.97 -13.63
CA ALA A 81 6.19 -19.07 -14.08
C ALA A 81 6.86 -19.89 -12.96
N GLY A 82 6.53 -19.65 -11.69
CA GLY A 82 7.10 -20.36 -10.54
C GLY A 82 8.58 -20.04 -10.30
N LYS A 83 9.22 -20.86 -9.45
CA LYS A 83 10.60 -20.67 -8.95
C LYS A 83 11.63 -20.27 -10.02
N PRO A 84 11.66 -20.84 -11.24
CA PRO A 84 12.67 -20.48 -12.24
C PRO A 84 12.62 -19.02 -12.70
N GLY A 85 11.48 -18.34 -12.55
CA GLY A 85 11.34 -16.92 -12.90
C GLY A 85 11.63 -15.95 -11.76
N LEU A 86 11.73 -16.44 -10.52
CA LEU A 86 11.90 -15.60 -9.34
C LEU A 86 13.18 -14.77 -9.40
N VAL A 87 14.33 -15.42 -9.50
CA VAL A 87 15.64 -14.74 -9.49
C VAL A 87 15.84 -13.86 -10.73
N PRO A 88 15.52 -14.30 -11.97
CA PRO A 88 15.57 -13.41 -13.14
C PRO A 88 14.70 -12.17 -12.97
N GLY A 89 13.46 -12.34 -12.46
CA GLY A 89 12.58 -11.21 -12.18
C GLY A 89 13.17 -10.26 -11.15
N MET A 90 13.78 -10.76 -10.07
CA MET A 90 14.46 -9.92 -9.06
C MET A 90 15.62 -9.14 -9.65
N ILE A 91 16.49 -9.79 -10.43
CA ILE A 91 17.65 -9.14 -11.06
C ILE A 91 17.18 -8.06 -12.03
N LEU A 92 16.21 -8.36 -12.89
CA LEU A 92 15.68 -7.39 -13.85
C LEU A 92 14.93 -6.25 -13.16
N GLY A 93 14.26 -6.51 -12.04
CA GLY A 93 13.64 -5.47 -11.20
C GLY A 93 14.68 -4.59 -10.51
N PHE A 94 15.76 -5.18 -10.00
CA PHE A 94 16.88 -4.44 -9.43
C PHE A 94 17.54 -3.55 -10.49
N VAL A 95 17.84 -4.11 -11.66
CA VAL A 95 18.40 -3.37 -12.79
C VAL A 95 17.46 -2.25 -13.24
N ALA A 96 16.15 -2.49 -13.29
CA ALA A 96 15.19 -1.45 -13.66
C ALA A 96 15.17 -0.27 -12.67
N ASN A 97 15.49 -0.53 -11.41
CA ASN A 97 15.53 0.46 -10.33
C ASN A 97 16.90 1.13 -10.11
N ASN A 98 17.93 0.70 -10.84
CA ASN A 98 19.29 1.23 -10.68
C ASN A 98 19.79 1.74 -12.04
N PRO A 99 20.52 2.87 -12.08
CA PRO A 99 21.16 3.33 -13.30
C PRO A 99 22.03 2.24 -13.94
N ILE A 100 21.79 1.95 -15.22
CA ILE A 100 22.54 0.91 -15.94
C ILE A 100 22.82 1.30 -17.38
N GLY A 101 23.87 0.68 -17.95
CA GLY A 101 24.32 0.91 -19.32
C GLY A 101 25.00 2.27 -19.50
N ALA A 102 25.41 2.57 -20.73
CA ALA A 102 26.08 3.84 -21.03
C ALA A 102 25.19 5.06 -20.76
N GLY A 103 23.87 4.91 -20.93
CA GLY A 103 22.89 5.98 -20.69
C GLY A 103 22.49 6.18 -19.23
N GLN A 104 22.93 5.30 -18.30
CA GLN A 104 22.61 5.38 -16.87
C GLN A 104 21.10 5.57 -16.59
N VAL A 105 20.24 4.95 -17.40
CA VAL A 105 18.79 5.14 -17.34
C VAL A 105 18.21 4.35 -16.18
N LYS A 106 17.40 5.01 -15.35
CA LYS A 106 16.59 4.40 -14.28
C LYS A 106 15.12 4.44 -14.71
N THR A 107 14.48 3.29 -14.82
CA THR A 107 13.05 3.18 -15.17
C THR A 107 12.15 2.93 -13.97
N GLY A 108 12.75 2.72 -12.79
CA GLY A 108 12.06 2.59 -11.53
C GLY A 108 11.00 1.48 -11.50
N PHE A 109 9.92 1.78 -10.77
CA PHE A 109 8.85 0.84 -10.48
C PHE A 109 8.14 0.30 -11.74
N LEU A 110 7.87 1.16 -12.73
CA LEU A 110 7.19 0.77 -13.98
C LEU A 110 8.05 -0.20 -14.80
N GLY A 111 9.34 0.10 -14.96
CA GLY A 111 10.26 -0.80 -15.64
C GLY A 111 10.31 -2.16 -14.95
N ALA A 112 10.39 -2.18 -13.62
CA ALA A 112 10.39 -3.43 -12.85
C ALA A 112 9.10 -4.24 -13.01
N MET A 113 7.93 -3.59 -13.04
CA MET A 113 6.66 -4.27 -13.31
C MET A 113 6.64 -4.91 -14.70
N ILE A 114 7.05 -4.17 -15.73
CA ILE A 114 7.12 -4.66 -17.11
C ILE A 114 8.10 -5.84 -17.20
N MET A 115 9.28 -5.70 -16.61
CA MET A 115 10.32 -6.72 -16.64
C MET A 115 9.95 -7.97 -15.84
N GLY A 116 9.23 -7.84 -14.72
CA GLY A 116 8.69 -8.98 -13.98
C GLY A 116 7.68 -9.79 -14.81
N VAL A 117 6.79 -9.10 -15.53
CA VAL A 117 5.84 -9.75 -16.45
C VAL A 117 6.59 -10.41 -17.63
N ALA A 118 7.53 -9.70 -18.24
CA ALA A 118 8.34 -10.20 -19.34
C ALA A 118 9.13 -11.45 -18.94
N ALA A 119 9.80 -11.43 -17.78
CA ALA A 119 10.52 -12.58 -17.23
C ALA A 119 9.60 -13.76 -16.98
N GLY A 120 8.41 -13.54 -16.40
CA GLY A 120 7.41 -14.58 -16.21
C GLY A 120 7.00 -15.25 -17.52
N TYR A 121 6.62 -14.49 -18.54
CA TYR A 121 6.23 -15.07 -19.83
C TYR A 121 7.40 -15.72 -20.58
N PHE A 122 8.59 -15.14 -20.52
CA PHE A 122 9.78 -15.68 -21.15
C PHE A 122 10.17 -17.03 -20.52
N VAL A 123 10.18 -17.13 -19.20
CA VAL A 123 10.43 -18.41 -18.49
C VAL A 123 9.38 -19.44 -18.84
N ARG A 124 8.10 -19.04 -18.93
CA ARG A 124 7.02 -19.92 -19.35
C ARG A 124 7.20 -20.41 -20.78
N TRP A 125 7.74 -19.59 -21.67
CA TRP A 125 8.13 -20.00 -23.02
C TRP A 125 9.32 -20.98 -23.00
N CYS A 126 10.37 -20.71 -22.22
CA CYS A 126 11.51 -21.63 -22.06
C CYS A 126 11.10 -23.03 -21.58
N LYS A 127 10.06 -23.13 -20.74
CA LYS A 127 9.50 -24.42 -20.29
C LYS A 127 8.87 -25.26 -21.40
N THR A 128 8.57 -24.67 -22.55
CA THR A 128 8.03 -25.39 -23.72
C THR A 128 9.11 -26.05 -24.57
N TRP A 129 10.39 -25.76 -24.31
CA TRP A 129 11.49 -26.32 -25.07
C TRP A 129 11.63 -27.83 -24.86
N LYS A 130 11.75 -28.56 -25.97
CA LYS A 130 12.00 -29.99 -25.96
C LYS A 130 13.50 -30.20 -25.75
N VAL A 131 13.87 -30.78 -24.61
CA VAL A 131 15.26 -31.04 -24.25
C VAL A 131 15.48 -32.51 -23.87
N PRO A 132 16.69 -33.07 -24.12
CA PRO A 132 17.05 -34.42 -23.67
C PRO A 132 16.90 -34.60 -22.16
N SER A 133 16.63 -35.82 -21.71
CA SER A 133 16.47 -36.17 -20.28
C SER A 133 17.66 -35.74 -19.43
N THR A 134 18.87 -35.83 -19.98
CA THR A 134 20.13 -35.47 -19.31
C THR A 134 20.17 -34.02 -18.82
N ILE A 135 19.54 -33.08 -19.55
CA ILE A 135 19.60 -31.65 -19.20
C ILE A 135 18.32 -31.12 -18.55
N LYS A 136 17.24 -31.92 -18.47
CA LYS A 136 15.96 -31.48 -17.89
C LYS A 136 16.11 -30.96 -16.45
N THR A 137 16.96 -31.56 -15.64
CA THR A 137 17.18 -31.19 -14.23
C THR A 137 17.88 -29.83 -14.11
N ILE A 138 18.81 -29.52 -15.01
CA ILE A 138 19.55 -28.24 -14.98
C ILE A 138 18.79 -27.09 -15.65
N MET A 139 17.74 -27.38 -16.42
CA MET A 139 16.90 -26.36 -17.08
C MET A 139 16.38 -25.29 -16.09
N PRO A 140 15.56 -25.63 -15.08
CA PRO A 140 14.98 -24.64 -14.17
C PRO A 140 15.98 -24.01 -13.20
N ILE A 141 17.13 -24.67 -12.97
CA ILE A 141 18.12 -24.26 -11.97
C ILE A 141 19.16 -23.31 -12.58
N LEU A 142 19.61 -23.58 -13.80
CA LEU A 142 20.74 -22.88 -14.42
C LEU A 142 20.35 -22.27 -15.77
N ILE A 143 19.89 -23.08 -16.72
CA ILE A 143 19.74 -22.64 -18.12
C ILE A 143 18.65 -21.55 -18.23
N VAL A 144 17.45 -21.83 -17.73
CA VAL A 144 16.32 -20.91 -17.86
C VAL A 144 16.59 -19.60 -17.11
N PRO A 145 17.07 -19.59 -15.86
CA PRO A 145 17.40 -18.34 -15.18
C PRO A 145 18.47 -17.50 -15.89
N VAL A 146 19.56 -18.13 -16.36
CA VAL A 146 20.66 -17.43 -17.04
C VAL A 146 20.20 -16.86 -18.37
N VAL A 147 19.53 -17.66 -19.21
CA VAL A 147 19.06 -17.21 -20.53
C VAL A 147 18.00 -16.13 -20.39
N THR A 148 17.08 -16.25 -19.43
CA THR A 148 16.06 -15.22 -19.18
C THR A 148 16.71 -13.89 -18.80
N THR A 149 17.66 -13.93 -17.85
CA THR A 149 18.35 -12.72 -17.38
C THR A 149 19.19 -12.09 -18.47
N PHE A 150 19.93 -12.90 -19.24
CA PHE A 150 20.76 -12.43 -20.34
C PHE A 150 19.91 -11.80 -21.45
N VAL A 151 18.94 -12.52 -22.00
CA VAL A 151 18.15 -12.05 -23.14
C VAL A 151 17.34 -10.82 -22.77
N LEU A 152 16.57 -10.90 -21.67
CA LEU A 152 15.73 -9.77 -21.27
C LEU A 152 16.53 -8.62 -20.68
N GLY A 153 17.63 -8.88 -19.97
CA GLY A 153 18.49 -7.84 -19.41
C GLY A 153 19.20 -7.06 -20.50
N MET A 154 19.79 -7.74 -21.49
CA MET A 154 20.40 -7.08 -22.64
C MET A 154 19.34 -6.32 -23.46
N PHE A 155 18.19 -6.94 -23.72
CA PHE A 155 17.11 -6.26 -24.43
C PHE A 155 16.60 -5.03 -23.68
N TYR A 156 16.45 -5.11 -22.37
CA TYR A 156 16.10 -3.97 -21.52
C TYR A 156 17.15 -2.85 -21.61
N ILE A 157 18.43 -3.15 -21.37
CA ILE A 157 19.50 -2.15 -21.34
C ILE A 157 19.60 -1.40 -22.67
N TYR A 158 19.57 -2.11 -23.81
CA TYR A 158 19.84 -1.51 -25.11
C TYR A 158 18.61 -1.01 -25.87
N VAL A 159 17.41 -1.53 -25.57
CA VAL A 159 16.20 -1.24 -26.37
C VAL A 159 15.09 -0.59 -25.56
N ILE A 160 14.81 -1.08 -24.36
CA ILE A 160 13.58 -0.70 -23.62
C ILE A 160 13.83 0.35 -22.53
N SER A 161 15.05 0.44 -21.97
CA SER A 161 15.38 1.32 -20.85
C SER A 161 15.06 2.78 -21.17
N VAL A 162 15.52 3.29 -22.32
CA VAL A 162 15.30 4.67 -22.78
C VAL A 162 13.82 5.01 -22.96
N PRO A 163 13.01 4.28 -23.76
CA PRO A 163 11.60 4.64 -23.95
C PRO A 163 10.78 4.54 -22.67
N ILE A 164 11.08 3.58 -21.77
CA ILE A 164 10.42 3.54 -20.46
C ILE A 164 10.87 4.71 -19.57
N GLY A 165 12.16 5.07 -19.62
CA GLY A 165 12.69 6.23 -18.89
C GLY A 165 11.93 7.51 -19.25
N VAL A 166 11.79 7.78 -20.55
CA VAL A 166 11.00 8.93 -21.05
C VAL A 166 9.54 8.87 -20.57
N ALA A 167 8.92 7.68 -20.59
CA ALA A 167 7.57 7.52 -20.08
C ALA A 167 7.47 7.77 -18.57
N MET A 168 8.50 7.43 -17.80
CA MET A 168 8.55 7.70 -16.36
C MET A 168 8.78 9.17 -16.06
N ASP A 169 9.67 9.83 -16.79
CA ASP A 169 9.89 11.27 -16.64
C ASP A 169 8.60 12.04 -16.92
N TRP A 170 7.89 11.68 -18.00
CA TRP A 170 6.57 12.23 -18.31
C TRP A 170 5.55 11.96 -17.21
N LEU A 171 5.51 10.73 -16.67
CA LEU A 171 4.59 10.39 -15.59
C LEU A 171 4.86 11.21 -14.32
N VAL A 172 6.13 11.36 -13.95
CA VAL A 172 6.56 12.15 -12.79
C VAL A 172 6.20 13.62 -13.00
N GLU A 173 6.39 14.17 -14.20
CA GLU A 173 6.02 15.54 -14.54
C GLU A 173 4.51 15.77 -14.41
N VAL A 174 3.69 14.90 -15.03
CA VAL A 174 2.22 14.98 -14.96
C VAL A 174 1.73 14.91 -13.51
N LEU A 175 2.29 13.99 -12.73
CA LEU A 175 1.90 13.84 -11.32
C LEU A 175 2.42 14.97 -10.43
N GLY A 176 3.57 15.56 -10.77
CA GLY A 176 4.06 16.79 -10.16
C GLY A 176 3.08 17.94 -10.32
N GLN A 177 2.52 18.12 -11.52
CA GLN A 177 1.50 19.15 -11.78
C GLN A 177 0.20 18.89 -10.99
N MET A 178 -0.14 17.62 -10.74
CA MET A 178 -1.31 17.24 -9.95
C MET A 178 -1.20 17.59 -8.46
N GLN A 179 0.01 17.81 -7.93
CA GLN A 179 0.22 18.24 -6.54
C GLN A 179 -0.22 19.69 -6.28
N GLY A 180 -0.47 20.48 -7.33
CA GLY A 180 -1.05 21.82 -7.25
C GLY A 180 -2.54 21.83 -7.60
N GLY A 181 -2.85 21.94 -8.90
CA GLY A 181 -4.20 22.23 -9.40
C GLY A 181 -5.26 21.16 -9.11
N SER A 182 -4.85 19.91 -8.88
CA SER A 182 -5.76 18.78 -8.60
C SER A 182 -5.46 18.06 -7.28
N ALA A 183 -4.66 18.65 -6.40
CA ALA A 183 -4.16 18.00 -5.19
C ALA A 183 -5.30 17.45 -4.32
N LEU A 184 -6.37 18.24 -4.20
CA LEU A 184 -7.57 17.90 -3.45
C LEU A 184 -8.27 16.65 -4.03
N ILE A 185 -8.44 16.58 -5.36
CA ILE A 185 -9.09 15.45 -6.03
C ILE A 185 -8.24 14.18 -5.89
N LEU A 186 -6.93 14.29 -6.09
CA LEU A 186 -6.02 13.16 -5.93
C LEU A 186 -6.05 12.64 -4.49
N GLY A 187 -6.03 13.53 -3.50
CA GLY A 187 -6.12 13.18 -2.09
C GLY A 187 -7.44 12.53 -1.71
N LEU A 188 -8.58 13.00 -2.26
CA LEU A 188 -9.89 12.38 -2.08
C LEU A 188 -9.89 10.93 -2.58
N ILE A 189 -9.38 10.70 -3.80
CA ILE A 189 -9.35 9.38 -4.42
C ILE A 189 -8.42 8.44 -3.63
N LEU A 190 -7.20 8.87 -3.32
CA LEU A 190 -6.23 8.07 -2.56
C LEU A 190 -6.75 7.73 -1.17
N GLY A 191 -7.33 8.72 -0.47
CA GLY A 191 -7.92 8.54 0.84
C GLY A 191 -9.06 7.53 0.82
N ALA A 192 -9.99 7.67 -0.14
CA ALA A 192 -11.08 6.72 -0.33
C ALA A 192 -10.57 5.30 -0.60
N MET A 193 -9.69 5.14 -1.61
CA MET A 193 -9.10 3.86 -2.02
C MET A 193 -8.41 3.13 -0.86
N THR A 194 -7.75 3.87 0.02
CA THR A 194 -7.06 3.30 1.19
C THR A 194 -8.03 2.63 2.16
N ALA A 195 -9.23 3.20 2.35
CA ALA A 195 -10.18 2.71 3.33
C ALA A 195 -11.16 1.65 2.80
N VAL A 196 -11.36 1.54 1.47
CA VAL A 196 -12.42 0.70 0.87
C VAL A 196 -12.40 -0.76 1.36
N ASP A 197 -11.22 -1.34 1.51
CA ASP A 197 -11.08 -2.74 1.88
C ASP A 197 -10.09 -2.99 3.02
N MET A 198 -9.72 -1.92 3.74
CA MET A 198 -8.92 -1.96 4.99
C MET A 198 -7.67 -2.85 4.90
N GLY A 199 -6.96 -2.82 3.76
CA GLY A 199 -5.76 -3.65 3.52
C GLY A 199 -5.92 -4.71 2.41
N GLY A 200 -7.08 -4.73 1.76
CA GLY A 200 -7.37 -5.58 0.60
C GLY A 200 -6.72 -5.11 -0.71
N PRO A 201 -7.14 -5.67 -1.86
CA PRO A 201 -6.56 -5.37 -3.18
C PRO A 201 -6.57 -3.89 -3.59
N ILE A 202 -7.61 -3.13 -3.24
CA ILE A 202 -7.74 -1.70 -3.59
C ILE A 202 -6.73 -0.89 -2.77
N ASN A 203 -6.65 -1.11 -1.47
CA ASN A 203 -5.64 -0.48 -0.63
C ASN A 203 -4.23 -0.85 -1.11
N LYS A 204 -3.95 -2.12 -1.38
CA LYS A 204 -2.66 -2.57 -1.93
C LYS A 204 -2.30 -1.89 -3.25
N THR A 205 -3.30 -1.63 -4.10
CA THR A 205 -3.10 -0.89 -5.35
C THR A 205 -2.72 0.56 -5.05
N ALA A 206 -3.39 1.22 -4.11
CA ALA A 206 -3.01 2.55 -3.65
C ALA A 206 -1.59 2.55 -3.06
N THR A 207 -1.24 1.59 -2.20
CA THR A 207 0.11 1.47 -1.64
C THR A 207 1.17 1.29 -2.73
N ALA A 208 0.94 0.38 -3.69
CA ALA A 208 1.88 0.17 -4.79
C ALA A 208 2.07 1.45 -5.63
N PHE A 209 0.98 2.15 -5.92
CA PHE A 209 1.01 3.43 -6.63
C PHE A 209 1.80 4.48 -5.87
N THR A 210 1.51 4.72 -4.58
CA THR A 210 2.21 5.76 -3.83
C THR A 210 3.67 5.42 -3.55
N LEU A 211 4.01 4.14 -3.40
CA LEU A 211 5.40 3.68 -3.31
C LEU A 211 6.18 3.90 -4.61
N ALA A 212 5.53 3.66 -5.76
CA ALA A 212 6.14 3.93 -7.06
C ALA A 212 6.52 5.41 -7.19
N LEU A 213 5.62 6.31 -6.80
CA LEU A 213 5.87 7.76 -6.82
C LEU A 213 6.92 8.19 -5.81
N MET A 214 6.88 7.63 -4.60
CA MET A 214 7.89 7.86 -3.58
C MET A 214 9.29 7.45 -4.06
N ALA A 215 9.41 6.35 -4.82
CA ALA A 215 10.69 5.90 -5.38
C ALA A 215 11.26 6.86 -6.45
N GLU A 216 10.42 7.73 -7.01
CA GLU A 216 10.80 8.80 -7.93
C GLU A 216 10.80 10.20 -7.28
N GLY A 217 10.76 10.27 -5.95
CA GLY A 217 10.86 11.53 -5.21
C GLY A 217 9.55 12.32 -5.08
N VAL A 218 8.41 11.73 -5.44
CA VAL A 218 7.08 12.34 -5.31
C VAL A 218 6.40 11.82 -4.03
N TYR A 219 6.50 12.58 -2.93
CA TYR A 219 6.11 12.12 -1.59
C TYR A 219 4.68 12.47 -1.16
N GLY A 220 4.07 13.52 -1.74
CA GLY A 220 2.71 13.98 -1.38
C GLY A 220 1.65 12.86 -1.42
N PRO A 221 1.52 12.10 -2.53
CA PRO A 221 0.59 10.98 -2.63
C PRO A 221 0.79 9.92 -1.53
N ASN A 222 2.05 9.63 -1.17
CA ASN A 222 2.35 8.74 -0.06
C ASN A 222 1.87 9.36 1.27
N GLY A 223 2.09 10.65 1.50
CA GLY A 223 1.56 11.39 2.64
C GLY A 223 0.04 11.22 2.81
N ALA A 224 -0.72 11.44 1.75
CA ALA A 224 -2.17 11.28 1.72
C ALA A 224 -2.63 9.86 2.09
N HIS A 225 -1.96 8.85 1.51
CA HIS A 225 -2.22 7.44 1.82
C HIS A 225 -1.89 7.11 3.29
N ARG A 226 -0.79 7.63 3.84
CA ARG A 226 -0.37 7.37 5.23
C ARG A 226 -1.27 8.03 6.27
N ILE A 227 -1.82 9.20 5.97
CA ILE A 227 -2.92 9.81 6.73
C ILE A 227 -4.12 8.87 6.72
N ALA A 228 -4.53 8.43 5.52
CA ALA A 228 -5.74 7.62 5.32
C ALA A 228 -5.67 6.24 5.98
N CYS A 229 -4.49 5.65 6.16
CA CYS A 229 -4.32 4.37 6.87
C CYS A 229 -4.66 4.44 8.36
N ALA A 230 -4.46 5.60 9.00
CA ALA A 230 -4.71 5.76 10.44
C ALA A 230 -6.19 6.05 10.75
N ILE A 231 -6.92 6.61 9.79
CA ILE A 231 -8.28 7.13 10.01
C ILE A 231 -9.30 6.03 10.36
N PRO A 232 -9.41 4.91 9.64
CA PRO A 232 -10.43 3.89 9.94
C PRO A 232 -10.36 3.32 11.36
N PRO A 233 -9.20 2.84 11.86
CA PRO A 233 -9.12 2.34 13.24
C PRO A 233 -9.30 3.47 14.29
N LEU A 234 -8.86 4.70 14.01
CA LEU A 234 -9.05 5.83 14.92
C LEU A 234 -10.53 6.21 15.06
N ALA A 235 -11.25 6.23 13.94
CA ALA A 235 -12.67 6.50 13.90
C ALA A 235 -13.46 5.49 14.75
N MET A 236 -13.10 4.21 14.64
CA MET A 236 -13.73 3.16 15.45
C MET A 236 -13.43 3.33 16.93
N ALA A 237 -12.18 3.61 17.30
CA ALA A 237 -11.80 3.90 18.67
C ALA A 237 -12.60 5.09 19.25
N ILE A 238 -12.62 6.23 18.55
CA ILE A 238 -13.37 7.42 18.96
C ILE A 238 -14.86 7.09 19.12
N SER A 239 -15.47 6.40 18.15
CA SER A 239 -16.88 6.07 18.21
C SER A 239 -17.21 5.16 19.40
N THR A 240 -16.37 4.18 19.72
CA THR A 240 -16.56 3.32 20.93
C THR A 240 -16.39 4.08 22.25
N PHE A 241 -15.53 5.10 22.29
CA PHE A 241 -15.29 5.89 23.50
C PHE A 241 -16.40 6.90 23.77
N VAL A 242 -16.94 7.52 22.71
CA VAL A 242 -17.99 8.54 22.79
C VAL A 242 -19.37 7.89 22.89
N ASP A 243 -19.70 6.97 21.98
CA ASP A 243 -21.03 6.37 21.87
C ASP A 243 -21.14 5.01 22.55
N ARG A 244 -20.70 4.94 23.82
CA ARG A 244 -20.61 3.67 24.58
C ARG A 244 -21.90 2.83 24.62
N LYS A 245 -23.07 3.42 24.38
CA LYS A 245 -24.38 2.72 24.36
C LYS A 245 -24.69 2.00 23.04
N LYS A 246 -23.88 2.22 22.00
CA LYS A 246 -24.02 1.61 20.66
C LYS A 246 -23.11 0.41 20.43
N TYR A 247 -22.29 0.09 21.42
CA TYR A 247 -21.20 -0.89 21.31
C TYR A 247 -21.26 -1.88 22.48
N THR A 248 -20.98 -3.15 22.19
CA THR A 248 -20.90 -4.21 23.20
C THR A 248 -19.68 -4.01 24.11
N ALA A 249 -19.53 -4.84 25.15
CA ALA A 249 -18.31 -4.84 25.95
C ALA A 249 -17.08 -5.20 25.08
N GLU A 250 -17.20 -6.26 24.28
CA GLU A 250 -16.18 -6.71 23.34
C GLU A 250 -15.78 -5.62 22.33
N ASP A 251 -16.76 -4.86 21.81
CA ASP A 251 -16.49 -3.76 20.88
C ASP A 251 -15.66 -2.64 21.52
N LYS A 252 -15.87 -2.37 22.81
CA LYS A 252 -15.12 -1.34 23.55
C LYS A 252 -13.68 -1.78 23.78
N ASP A 253 -13.46 -3.05 24.07
CA ASP A 253 -12.11 -3.62 24.19
C ASP A 253 -11.38 -3.58 22.85
N LEU A 254 -12.07 -3.95 21.76
CA LEU A 254 -11.56 -3.78 20.40
C LEU A 254 -11.28 -2.32 20.05
N GLY A 255 -12.05 -1.37 20.61
CA GLY A 255 -11.84 0.06 20.44
C GLY A 255 -10.49 0.54 20.99
N ILE A 256 -10.06 -0.03 22.12
CA ILE A 256 -8.72 0.22 22.68
C ILE A 256 -7.64 -0.33 21.74
N SER A 257 -7.81 -1.55 21.23
CA SER A 257 -6.88 -2.13 20.26
C SER A 257 -6.80 -1.30 18.97
N ALA A 258 -7.96 -0.85 18.45
CA ALA A 258 -8.04 -0.01 17.26
C ALA A 258 -7.33 1.34 17.47
N PHE A 259 -7.41 1.94 18.66
CA PHE A 259 -6.66 3.16 18.99
C PHE A 259 -5.16 2.96 18.78
N PHE A 260 -4.58 1.90 19.34
CA PHE A 260 -3.15 1.61 19.15
C PHE A 260 -2.81 1.28 17.70
N MET A 261 -3.65 0.51 17.00
CA MET A 261 -3.46 0.21 15.57
C MET A 261 -3.47 1.48 14.71
N SER A 262 -4.28 2.48 15.05
CA SER A 262 -4.23 3.81 14.39
C SER A 262 -2.87 4.50 14.60
N LEU A 263 -2.33 4.48 15.82
CA LEU A 263 -1.06 5.15 16.12
C LEU A 263 0.09 4.62 15.26
N ILE A 264 0.04 3.35 14.88
CA ILE A 264 1.01 2.69 14.00
C ILE A 264 0.52 2.51 12.54
N GLY A 265 -0.62 3.11 12.18
CA GLY A 265 -1.11 3.15 10.80
C GLY A 265 -1.57 1.82 10.21
N ILE A 266 -2.13 0.93 11.05
CA ILE A 266 -2.67 -0.36 10.62
C ILE A 266 -4.18 -0.24 10.41
N THR A 267 -4.56 -0.12 9.15
CA THR A 267 -5.94 0.16 8.69
C THR A 267 -6.91 -0.98 9.07
N GLU A 268 -6.39 -2.20 9.17
CA GLU A 268 -7.09 -3.45 9.46
C GLU A 268 -7.81 -3.44 10.82
N GLY A 269 -7.43 -2.53 11.73
CA GLY A 269 -8.09 -2.40 13.04
C GLY A 269 -9.59 -2.08 12.96
N ALA A 270 -10.08 -1.62 11.79
CA ALA A 270 -11.50 -1.39 11.54
C ALA A 270 -12.27 -2.66 11.10
N ILE A 271 -11.60 -3.72 10.66
CA ILE A 271 -12.23 -4.94 10.11
C ILE A 271 -13.22 -5.57 11.09
N PRO A 272 -12.90 -5.77 12.39
CA PRO A 272 -13.84 -6.39 13.32
C PRO A 272 -15.16 -5.62 13.44
N PHE A 273 -15.11 -4.30 13.32
CA PHE A 273 -16.30 -3.44 13.37
C PHE A 273 -17.08 -3.47 12.06
N ALA A 274 -16.39 -3.44 10.92
CA ALA A 274 -17.00 -3.55 9.61
C ALA A 274 -17.66 -4.92 9.41
N ALA A 275 -17.09 -5.99 9.96
CA ALA A 275 -17.68 -7.33 9.92
C ALA A 275 -19.06 -7.38 10.63
N LYS A 276 -19.24 -6.60 11.68
CA LYS A 276 -20.51 -6.50 12.42
C LYS A 276 -21.51 -5.55 11.75
N ASP A 277 -21.02 -4.46 11.14
CA ASP A 277 -21.89 -3.39 10.62
C ASP A 277 -21.33 -2.66 9.39
N ILE A 278 -21.09 -3.42 8.31
CA ILE A 278 -20.44 -2.91 7.10
C ILE A 278 -21.19 -1.73 6.48
N LYS A 279 -22.52 -1.72 6.55
CA LYS A 279 -23.38 -0.71 5.90
C LYS A 279 -23.14 0.70 6.44
N ARG A 280 -22.70 0.83 7.71
CA ARG A 280 -22.44 2.13 8.35
C ARG A 280 -20.95 2.39 8.50
N VAL A 281 -20.17 1.37 8.86
CA VAL A 281 -18.72 1.49 9.03
C VAL A 281 -18.04 1.83 7.71
N LEU A 282 -18.32 1.09 6.64
CA LEU A 282 -17.59 1.25 5.39
C LEU A 282 -17.77 2.64 4.76
N PRO A 283 -19.00 3.18 4.58
CA PRO A 283 -19.16 4.54 4.06
C PRO A 283 -18.51 5.61 4.95
N ALA A 284 -18.62 5.46 6.29
CA ALA A 284 -18.07 6.42 7.23
C ALA A 284 -16.54 6.54 7.10
N ILE A 285 -15.83 5.40 7.14
CA ILE A 285 -14.36 5.38 7.05
C ILE A 285 -13.87 5.82 5.66
N ILE A 286 -14.61 5.50 4.58
CA ILE A 286 -14.25 5.97 3.23
C ILE A 286 -14.32 7.48 3.16
N ILE A 287 -15.41 8.09 3.65
CA ILE A 287 -15.61 9.54 3.59
C ILE A 287 -14.55 10.25 4.43
N GLY A 288 -14.33 9.82 5.67
CA GLY A 288 -13.33 10.46 6.51
C GLY A 288 -11.90 10.29 5.99
N SER A 289 -11.54 9.11 5.47
CA SER A 289 -10.23 8.90 4.84
C SER A 289 -10.05 9.72 3.57
N ALA A 290 -11.09 9.87 2.75
CA ALA A 290 -11.07 10.75 1.58
C ALA A 290 -10.80 12.21 2.01
N VAL A 291 -11.51 12.71 3.02
CA VAL A 291 -11.30 14.08 3.53
C VAL A 291 -9.89 14.25 4.09
N GLY A 292 -9.41 13.30 4.90
CA GLY A 292 -8.05 13.34 5.45
C GLY A 292 -6.97 13.33 4.35
N GLY A 293 -7.13 12.47 3.34
CA GLY A 293 -6.22 12.42 2.19
C GLY A 293 -6.24 13.72 1.37
N ALA A 294 -7.43 14.31 1.16
CA ALA A 294 -7.61 15.58 0.48
C ALA A 294 -6.95 16.74 1.23
N MET A 295 -7.15 16.81 2.55
CA MET A 295 -6.51 17.80 3.40
C MET A 295 -4.99 17.66 3.36
N GLY A 296 -4.47 16.43 3.46
CA GLY A 296 -3.03 16.17 3.38
C GLY A 296 -2.42 16.67 2.08
N MET A 297 -3.01 16.34 0.94
CA MET A 297 -2.55 16.82 -0.36
C MET A 297 -2.67 18.34 -0.50
N ALA A 298 -3.81 18.93 -0.08
CA ALA A 298 -4.04 20.37 -0.21
C ALA A 298 -3.12 21.22 0.67
N THR A 299 -2.56 20.64 1.73
CA THR A 299 -1.67 21.33 2.68
C THR A 299 -0.19 20.97 2.49
N GLY A 300 0.13 20.22 1.42
CA GLY A 300 1.51 19.88 1.06
C GLY A 300 2.17 18.89 2.03
N VAL A 301 1.39 17.97 2.61
CA VAL A 301 1.93 16.95 3.51
C VAL A 301 2.66 15.88 2.72
N GLU A 302 3.89 15.56 3.14
CA GLU A 302 4.72 14.54 2.51
C GLU A 302 5.19 13.51 3.55
N ALA A 303 4.95 12.23 3.27
CA ALA A 303 5.51 11.15 4.08
C ALA A 303 6.77 10.58 3.39
N LEU A 304 7.93 10.74 4.03
CA LEU A 304 9.23 10.34 3.50
C LEU A 304 9.54 8.86 3.71
N VAL A 305 8.67 8.15 4.44
CA VAL A 305 8.81 6.72 4.72
C VAL A 305 7.53 5.99 4.34
N PRO A 306 7.61 4.70 4.00
CA PRO A 306 6.47 3.93 3.57
C PRO A 306 5.73 3.27 4.75
N HIS A 307 5.40 4.04 5.78
CA HIS A 307 4.66 3.57 6.95
C HIS A 307 3.62 4.63 7.39
N GLY A 308 2.55 4.22 8.08
CA GLY A 308 1.43 5.12 8.41
C GLY A 308 1.37 5.50 9.89
N GLY A 309 0.32 6.25 10.27
CA GLY A 309 0.05 6.57 11.67
C GLY A 309 0.92 7.67 12.25
N PHE A 310 0.81 7.88 13.55
CA PHE A 310 1.55 8.90 14.29
C PHE A 310 3.02 8.52 14.54
N ILE A 311 3.38 7.24 14.42
CA ILE A 311 4.77 6.77 14.58
C ILE A 311 5.73 7.41 13.56
N ILE A 312 5.25 7.76 12.37
CA ILE A 312 6.07 8.40 11.33
C ILE A 312 6.07 9.93 11.39
N LEU A 313 5.37 10.55 12.36
CA LEU A 313 5.27 12.00 12.47
C LEU A 313 6.65 12.73 12.46
N PRO A 314 7.73 12.19 13.05
CA PRO A 314 9.04 12.83 13.00
C PRO A 314 9.62 12.98 11.59
N VAL A 315 9.22 12.11 10.65
CA VAL A 315 9.75 11.99 9.27
C VAL A 315 8.73 12.41 8.20
N VAL A 316 7.82 13.31 8.58
CA VAL A 316 6.81 13.89 7.71
C VAL A 316 7.09 15.38 7.52
N ASN A 317 7.02 15.87 6.29
CA ASN A 317 6.93 17.31 6.02
C ASN A 317 5.47 17.74 6.20
N GLY A 318 5.24 18.88 6.84
CA GLY A 318 3.89 19.31 7.19
C GLY A 318 3.30 18.55 8.39
N LYS A 319 4.11 18.22 9.39
CA LYS A 319 3.74 17.43 10.60
C LYS A 319 2.42 17.85 11.24
N LEU A 320 2.21 19.16 11.40
CA LEU A 320 0.97 19.70 11.96
C LEU A 320 -0.25 19.30 11.11
N TRP A 321 -0.18 19.50 9.80
CA TRP A 321 -1.25 19.17 8.88
C TRP A 321 -1.46 17.67 8.72
N TYR A 322 -0.41 16.86 8.82
CA TYR A 322 -0.52 15.40 8.87
C TYR A 322 -1.36 14.95 10.07
N ALA A 323 -1.01 15.44 11.27
CA ALA A 323 -1.74 15.13 12.50
C ALA A 323 -3.20 15.62 12.45
N LEU A 324 -3.42 16.87 12.00
CA LEU A 324 -4.75 17.44 11.86
C LEU A 324 -5.60 16.68 10.84
N SER A 325 -5.03 16.27 9.71
CA SER A 325 -5.76 15.54 8.68
C SER A 325 -6.22 14.16 9.17
N ILE A 326 -5.39 13.47 9.96
CA ILE A 326 -5.78 12.21 10.62
C ILE A 326 -6.94 12.46 11.59
N ILE A 327 -6.81 13.46 12.47
CA ILE A 327 -7.82 13.76 13.48
C ILE A 327 -9.15 14.16 12.83
N VAL A 328 -9.13 15.07 11.85
CA VAL A 328 -10.33 15.55 11.16
C VAL A 328 -11.02 14.41 10.42
N GLY A 329 -10.28 13.60 9.66
CA GLY A 329 -10.86 12.44 8.97
C GLY A 329 -11.47 11.42 9.93
N ALA A 330 -10.82 11.17 11.07
CA ALA A 330 -11.35 10.27 12.10
C ALA A 330 -12.60 10.82 12.79
N VAL A 331 -12.63 12.13 13.09
CA VAL A 331 -13.79 12.81 13.67
C VAL A 331 -14.97 12.82 12.70
N ILE A 332 -14.75 13.05 11.41
CA ILE A 332 -15.80 12.98 10.38
C ILE A 332 -16.38 11.57 10.33
N SER A 333 -15.53 10.54 10.26
CA SER A 333 -15.97 9.15 10.25
C SER A 333 -16.76 8.80 11.51
N ALA A 334 -16.25 9.17 12.70
CA ALA A 334 -16.92 8.94 13.97
C ALA A 334 -18.24 9.70 14.08
N GLY A 335 -18.32 10.92 13.53
CA GLY A 335 -19.55 11.70 13.44
C GLY A 335 -20.60 11.05 12.55
N ILE A 336 -20.21 10.51 11.38
CA ILE A 336 -21.12 9.73 10.53
C ILE A 336 -21.65 8.52 11.30
N LEU A 337 -20.79 7.78 12.00
CA LEU A 337 -21.20 6.66 12.85
C LEU A 337 -22.12 7.09 13.99
N HIS A 338 -21.87 8.27 14.55
CA HIS A 338 -22.71 8.84 15.60
C HIS A 338 -24.16 9.05 15.14
N PHE A 339 -24.39 9.48 13.89
CA PHE A 339 -25.75 9.66 13.40
C PHE A 339 -26.37 8.41 12.77
N THR A 340 -25.54 7.49 12.25
CA THR A 340 -26.04 6.33 11.49
C THR A 340 -26.16 5.03 12.28
N LYS A 341 -25.37 4.84 13.34
CA LYS A 341 -25.38 3.61 14.13
C LYS A 341 -26.44 3.68 15.25
N PRO A 342 -27.35 2.70 15.36
CA PRO A 342 -28.38 2.68 16.41
C PRO A 342 -27.79 2.31 17.77
N SER A 343 -28.50 2.63 18.86
CA SER A 343 -28.15 2.12 20.19
C SER A 343 -28.59 0.67 20.33
N LEU A 344 -27.75 -0.15 20.98
CA LEU A 344 -28.09 -1.53 21.34
C LEU A 344 -29.26 -1.59 22.34
N VAL A 345 -29.52 -0.50 23.07
CA VAL A 345 -30.69 -0.38 23.96
C VAL A 345 -31.97 -0.18 23.15
N ASP A 346 -31.87 0.60 22.07
CA ASP A 346 -33.01 0.87 21.18
C ASP A 346 -33.34 -0.34 20.32
N GLU A 347 -32.34 -1.09 19.84
CA GLU A 347 -32.54 -2.36 19.10
C GLU A 347 -33.26 -3.39 19.95
N LYS A 348 -32.81 -3.63 21.20
CA LYS A 348 -33.50 -4.56 22.12
C LYS A 348 -34.93 -4.13 22.45
N SER A 349 -35.20 -2.82 22.44
CA SER A 349 -36.53 -2.26 22.68
C SER A 349 -37.43 -2.39 21.45
N GLN A 350 -36.86 -2.33 20.24
CA GLN A 350 -37.56 -2.52 18.97
C GLN A 350 -37.84 -4.00 18.70
N GLU A 351 -36.89 -4.90 18.94
CA GLU A 351 -37.10 -6.36 18.86
C GLU A 351 -38.22 -6.81 19.80
N LYS A 352 -38.20 -6.38 21.06
CA LYS A 352 -39.28 -6.68 22.02
C LYS A 352 -40.66 -6.18 21.56
N LYS A 353 -40.73 -5.03 20.90
CA LYS A 353 -41.99 -4.51 20.35
C LYS A 353 -42.44 -5.29 19.12
N SER A 354 -41.51 -5.72 18.27
CA SER A 354 -41.77 -6.58 17.12
C SER A 354 -42.34 -7.93 17.57
N ASP A 355 -41.65 -8.63 18.46
CA ASP A 355 -42.07 -9.92 18.99
C ASP A 355 -43.44 -9.84 19.68
N ALA A 356 -43.69 -8.77 20.44
CA ALA A 356 -45.00 -8.56 21.08
C ALA A 356 -46.12 -8.29 20.07
N THR A 357 -45.82 -7.65 18.94
CA THR A 357 -46.80 -7.39 17.87
C THR A 357 -47.11 -8.67 17.10
N GLU A 358 -46.09 -9.46 16.78
CA GLU A 358 -46.23 -10.75 16.09
C GLU A 358 -46.99 -11.76 16.95
N GLN A 359 -46.70 -11.85 18.26
CA GLN A 359 -47.48 -12.67 19.19
C GLN A 359 -48.94 -12.23 19.31
N ALA A 360 -49.22 -10.92 19.22
CA ALA A 360 -50.59 -10.40 19.25
C ALA A 360 -51.37 -10.65 17.93
N GLU A 361 -50.68 -10.78 16.79
CA GLU A 361 -51.27 -11.19 15.52
C GLU A 361 -51.59 -12.69 15.47
N VAL A 362 -50.71 -13.54 16.02
CA VAL A 362 -50.92 -15.00 16.06
C VAL A 362 -52.04 -15.41 17.05
N ALA A 363 -52.36 -14.57 18.03
CA ALA A 363 -53.41 -14.81 19.02
C ALA A 363 -54.83 -14.38 18.59
N LYS A 364 -55.00 -13.81 17.38
CA LYS A 364 -56.29 -13.41 16.80
C LYS A 364 -56.78 -14.41 15.75
#